data_AF-A0A6A6LYM8-F1
#
_entry.id   AF-A0A6A6LYM8-F1
#
_cell.length_a   1.000
_cell.length_b   1.000
_cell.length_c   1.000
_cell.angle_alpha   90.00
_cell.angle_beta   90.00
_cell.angle_gamma   90.00
#
_symmetry.space_group_name_H-M   'P 1'
#
loop_
_entity.id
_entity.type
_entity.pdbx_description
1 polymer ?
#
loop_
_entity_poly.entity_id
_entity_poly.type
_entity_poly.pdbx_seq_one_letter_code
_entity_poly.pdbx_strand_id
1 'polypeptide(L)'
;MEALRRAANVTKDIIDEVITKKLDVKSLSSASNRTICLADFGCAVGPNTFTSLQSLDIVKKKYLSQFPNEPMPEFQVFFNDQPSNDFNTLFRSLPPDREYFAAGVPGSFHGRVFPKSSLHVVQSNYALHWLSKIPESLVDKNSPAWNKGKIHYAGASDEVLKAYGERWAEDLNNFLNARAEEIVPGGMVIVIMPSIPDGMPYSELANGLLYSSFESTLLDMSKRVCQ
;
A
#
# COMPACT_ATOMS: atom_id res chain seq x y z
N MET A 1 2.72 -13.21 8.62
CA MET A 1 1.82 -13.87 7.64
C MET A 1 0.39 -14.03 8.17
N GLU A 2 0.16 -14.71 9.28
CA GLU A 2 -1.21 -14.91 9.81
C GLU A 2 -1.94 -13.63 10.23
N ALA A 3 -1.24 -12.66 10.85
CA ALA A 3 -1.83 -11.37 11.21
C ALA A 3 -2.24 -10.53 9.98
N LEU A 4 -1.41 -10.54 8.91
CA LEU A 4 -1.70 -9.87 7.64
C LEU A 4 -2.92 -10.49 6.96
N ARG A 5 -3.01 -11.82 6.97
CA ARG A 5 -4.16 -12.59 6.45
C ARG A 5 -5.45 -12.28 7.21
N ARG A 6 -5.39 -12.21 8.55
CA ARG A 6 -6.56 -11.86 9.38
C ARG A 6 -7.01 -10.43 9.13
N ALA A 7 -6.10 -9.47 9.06
CA ALA A 7 -6.44 -8.09 8.75
C ALA A 7 -7.07 -7.96 7.36
N ALA A 8 -6.49 -8.62 6.33
CA ALA A 8 -7.06 -8.66 4.99
C ALA A 8 -8.45 -9.30 4.92
N ASN A 9 -8.75 -10.26 5.81
CA ASN A 9 -10.09 -10.84 5.92
C ASN A 9 -11.09 -9.90 6.61
N VAL A 10 -10.67 -9.18 7.65
CA VAL A 10 -11.54 -8.21 8.36
C VAL A 10 -11.92 -7.04 7.45
N THR A 11 -10.99 -6.57 6.62
CA THR A 11 -11.25 -5.46 5.70
C THR A 11 -12.03 -5.87 4.46
N LYS A 12 -12.11 -7.17 4.15
CA LYS A 12 -12.75 -7.68 2.93
C LYS A 12 -14.22 -7.26 2.84
N ASP A 13 -14.98 -7.44 3.91
CA ASP A 13 -16.41 -7.14 3.93
C ASP A 13 -16.66 -5.63 3.75
N ILE A 14 -15.79 -4.80 4.33
CA ILE A 14 -15.82 -3.35 4.16
C ILE A 14 -15.54 -2.96 2.71
N ILE A 15 -14.51 -3.56 2.10
CA ILE A 15 -14.15 -3.30 0.69
C ILE A 15 -15.28 -3.75 -0.24
N ASP A 16 -15.86 -4.92 0.01
CA ASP A 16 -17.02 -5.42 -0.74
C ASP A 16 -18.19 -4.45 -0.65
N GLU A 17 -18.58 -4.07 0.57
CA GLU A 17 -19.67 -3.12 0.78
C GLU A 17 -19.43 -1.80 0.04
N VAL A 18 -18.22 -1.24 0.13
CA VAL A 18 -17.89 0.05 -0.49
C VAL A 18 -17.89 -0.05 -2.02
N ILE A 19 -17.25 -1.06 -2.62
CA ILE A 19 -17.28 -1.26 -4.08
C ILE A 19 -18.70 -1.51 -4.56
N THR A 20 -19.44 -2.37 -3.86
CA THR A 20 -20.83 -2.73 -4.17
C THR A 20 -21.77 -1.53 -4.08
N LYS A 21 -21.56 -0.59 -3.15
CA LYS A 21 -22.41 0.61 -3.02
C LYS A 21 -21.96 1.80 -3.86
N LYS A 22 -20.65 2.01 -4.06
CA LYS A 22 -20.11 3.29 -4.55
C LYS A 22 -19.50 3.24 -5.95
N LEU A 23 -19.02 2.07 -6.40
CA LEU A 23 -18.34 1.98 -7.70
C LEU A 23 -19.36 1.76 -8.84
N ASP A 24 -19.48 2.69 -9.79
CA ASP A 24 -20.30 2.51 -10.98
C ASP A 24 -19.52 1.77 -12.08
N VAL A 25 -19.53 0.43 -11.99
CA VAL A 25 -18.77 -0.44 -12.91
C VAL A 25 -19.25 -0.34 -14.36
N LYS A 26 -20.50 0.07 -14.61
CA LYS A 26 -21.03 0.23 -15.98
C LYS A 26 -20.46 1.46 -16.64
N SER A 27 -20.52 2.59 -15.94
CA SER A 27 -19.99 3.87 -16.43
C SER A 27 -18.48 3.76 -16.69
N LEU A 28 -17.75 3.17 -15.74
CA LEU A 28 -16.31 2.93 -15.86
C LEU A 28 -15.97 2.02 -17.05
N SER A 29 -16.67 0.89 -17.22
CA SER A 29 -16.46 -0.02 -18.35
C SER A 29 -16.76 0.65 -19.69
N SER A 30 -17.87 1.39 -19.78
CA SER A 30 -18.33 2.01 -21.03
C SER A 30 -17.42 3.16 -21.48
N ALA A 31 -16.90 3.96 -20.54
CA ALA A 31 -15.97 5.05 -20.82
C ALA A 31 -14.58 4.59 -21.30
N SER A 32 -14.26 3.31 -21.07
CA SER A 32 -12.91 2.76 -21.24
C SER A 32 -12.85 1.62 -22.26
N ASN A 33 -13.71 1.66 -23.28
CA ASN A 33 -13.79 0.63 -24.33
C ASN A 33 -13.90 -0.80 -23.77
N ARG A 34 -14.61 -0.97 -22.64
CA ARG A 34 -14.82 -2.23 -21.93
C ARG A 34 -13.55 -2.83 -21.28
N THR A 35 -12.55 -2.01 -20.98
CA THR A 35 -11.39 -2.41 -20.18
C THR A 35 -11.41 -1.75 -18.80
N ILE A 36 -11.33 -2.56 -17.74
CA ILE A 36 -11.20 -2.08 -16.36
C ILE A 36 -9.76 -2.32 -15.88
N CYS A 37 -9.03 -1.22 -15.73
CA CYS A 37 -7.68 -1.17 -15.17
C CYS A 37 -7.68 -1.06 -13.64
N LEU A 38 -6.98 -1.98 -12.99
CA LEU A 38 -6.71 -1.97 -11.55
C LEU A 38 -5.20 -1.86 -11.30
N ALA A 39 -4.80 -1.29 -10.18
CA ALA A 39 -3.39 -1.25 -9.77
C ALA A 39 -3.22 -1.61 -8.28
N ASP A 40 -2.24 -2.44 -7.99
CA ASP A 40 -1.75 -2.73 -6.64
C ASP A 40 -0.40 -2.03 -6.42
N PHE A 41 -0.37 -1.04 -5.53
CA PHE A 41 0.82 -0.25 -5.21
C PHE A 41 1.51 -0.80 -3.96
N GLY A 42 2.80 -1.10 -4.08
CA GLY A 42 3.58 -1.84 -3.08
C GLY A 42 3.28 -3.34 -3.15
N CYS A 43 3.30 -3.90 -4.37
CA CYS A 43 2.86 -5.25 -4.65
C CYS A 43 3.84 -6.35 -4.19
N ALA A 44 5.05 -6.03 -3.77
CA ALA A 44 6.09 -7.00 -3.43
C ALA A 44 6.24 -8.13 -4.48
N VAL A 45 6.46 -9.38 -4.05
CA VAL A 45 6.87 -10.50 -4.92
C VAL A 45 6.05 -11.79 -4.76
N GLY A 46 5.06 -11.82 -3.86
CA GLY A 46 4.49 -13.07 -3.33
C GLY A 46 2.96 -13.19 -3.43
N PRO A 47 2.40 -14.38 -3.11
CA PRO A 47 1.00 -14.74 -3.39
C PRO A 47 -0.04 -13.91 -2.62
N ASN A 48 0.38 -13.19 -1.58
CA ASN A 48 -0.49 -12.26 -0.85
C ASN A 48 -1.06 -11.22 -1.80
N THR A 49 -0.28 -10.73 -2.75
CA THR A 49 -0.68 -9.77 -3.78
C THR A 49 -1.83 -10.29 -4.64
N PHE A 50 -1.79 -11.58 -5.02
CA PHE A 50 -2.88 -12.21 -5.75
C PHE A 50 -4.13 -12.43 -4.88
N THR A 51 -3.94 -12.67 -3.59
CA THR A 51 -5.05 -12.75 -2.61
C THR A 51 -5.61 -11.35 -2.30
N SER A 52 -4.79 -10.31 -2.47
CA SER A 52 -5.08 -8.90 -2.20
C SER A 52 -5.85 -8.20 -3.31
N LEU A 53 -5.88 -8.78 -4.51
CA LEU A 53 -6.79 -8.38 -5.60
C LEU A 53 -8.26 -8.74 -5.30
N GLN A 54 -8.68 -8.71 -4.03
CA GLN A 54 -10.07 -8.88 -3.62
C GLN A 54 -10.99 -7.92 -4.39
N SER A 55 -10.51 -6.71 -4.69
CA SER A 55 -11.27 -5.74 -5.47
C SER A 55 -11.56 -6.23 -6.88
N LEU A 56 -10.67 -7.00 -7.52
CA LEU A 56 -10.94 -7.57 -8.83
C LEU A 56 -12.14 -8.52 -8.79
N ASP A 57 -12.14 -9.44 -7.83
CA ASP A 57 -13.24 -10.41 -7.66
C ASP A 57 -14.56 -9.72 -7.34
N ILE A 58 -14.53 -8.69 -6.49
CA ILE A 58 -15.73 -7.91 -6.12
C ILE A 58 -16.25 -7.14 -7.34
N VAL A 59 -15.37 -6.47 -8.10
CA VAL A 59 -15.74 -5.76 -9.33
C VAL A 59 -16.34 -6.72 -10.35
N LYS A 60 -15.73 -7.89 -10.56
CA LYS A 60 -16.26 -8.94 -11.45
C LYS A 60 -17.66 -9.38 -11.02
N LYS A 61 -17.83 -9.75 -9.75
CA LYS A 61 -19.12 -10.17 -9.19
C LYS A 61 -20.19 -9.10 -9.32
N LYS A 62 -19.84 -7.85 -9.06
CA LYS A 62 -20.74 -6.72 -9.22
C LYS A 62 -21.15 -6.52 -10.67
N TYR A 63 -20.21 -6.57 -11.61
CA TYR A 63 -20.55 -6.44 -13.03
C TYR A 63 -21.49 -7.55 -13.47
N LEU A 64 -21.18 -8.80 -13.13
CA LEU A 64 -21.99 -9.96 -13.48
C LEU A 64 -23.40 -9.90 -12.88
N SER A 65 -23.52 -9.44 -11.62
CA SER A 65 -24.83 -9.34 -10.96
C SER A 65 -25.71 -8.24 -11.53
N GLN A 66 -25.12 -7.13 -11.97
CA GLN A 66 -25.84 -6.01 -12.57
C GLN A 66 -26.14 -6.22 -14.07
N PHE A 67 -25.28 -6.95 -14.78
CA PHE A 67 -25.33 -7.13 -16.23
C PHE A 67 -25.16 -8.60 -16.65
N PRO A 68 -26.05 -9.51 -16.22
CA PRO A 68 -25.88 -10.95 -16.44
C PRO A 68 -25.90 -11.38 -17.92
N ASN A 69 -26.43 -10.54 -18.80
CA ASN A 69 -26.55 -10.80 -20.24
C ASN A 69 -25.50 -10.05 -21.09
N GLU A 70 -24.65 -9.23 -20.47
CA GLU A 70 -23.57 -8.54 -21.17
C GLU A 70 -22.27 -9.36 -21.08
N PRO A 71 -21.41 -9.33 -22.12
CA PRO A 71 -20.09 -9.95 -22.00
C PRO A 71 -19.29 -9.31 -20.86
N MET A 72 -18.39 -10.04 -20.23
CA MET A 72 -17.51 -9.44 -19.21
C MET A 72 -16.57 -8.40 -19.86
N PRO A 73 -16.25 -7.29 -19.17
CA PRO A 73 -15.17 -6.41 -19.59
C PRO A 73 -13.82 -7.13 -19.48
N GLU A 74 -12.83 -6.67 -20.22
CA GLU A 74 -11.45 -7.08 -20.03
C GLU A 74 -10.89 -6.43 -18.76
N PHE A 75 -10.03 -7.16 -18.05
CA PHE A 75 -9.37 -6.66 -16.85
C PHE A 75 -7.87 -6.56 -17.07
N GLN A 76 -7.32 -5.38 -16.80
CA GLN A 76 -5.87 -5.14 -16.79
C GLN A 76 -5.45 -4.84 -15.36
N VAL A 77 -4.56 -5.65 -14.81
CA VAL A 77 -4.00 -5.46 -13.47
C VAL A 77 -2.55 -5.01 -13.60
N PHE A 78 -2.22 -3.93 -12.92
CA PHE A 78 -0.88 -3.41 -12.80
C PHE A 78 -0.32 -3.68 -11.40
N PHE A 79 0.89 -4.20 -11.35
CA PHE A 79 1.62 -4.45 -10.11
C PHE A 79 2.74 -3.42 -10.01
N ASN A 80 2.58 -2.44 -9.13
CA ASN A 80 3.58 -1.40 -8.90
C ASN A 80 4.39 -1.69 -7.64
N ASP A 81 5.71 -1.56 -7.78
CA ASP A 81 6.63 -1.53 -6.65
C ASP A 81 7.90 -0.76 -7.05
N GLN A 82 8.83 -0.62 -6.10
CA GLN A 82 10.14 -0.04 -6.34
C GLN A 82 10.87 -0.73 -7.48
N PRO A 83 11.72 -0.02 -8.25
CA PRO A 83 12.53 -0.64 -9.30
C PRO A 83 13.43 -1.79 -8.81
N SER A 84 13.77 -1.80 -7.53
CA SER A 84 14.55 -2.87 -6.88
C SER A 84 13.73 -4.11 -6.49
N ASN A 85 12.41 -4.10 -6.70
CA ASN A 85 11.56 -5.24 -6.43
C ASN A 85 11.86 -6.40 -7.38
N ASP A 86 11.70 -7.64 -6.90
CA ASP A 86 11.92 -8.83 -7.72
C ASP A 86 10.67 -9.17 -8.56
N PHE A 87 10.47 -8.40 -9.62
CA PHE A 87 9.41 -8.62 -10.59
C PHE A 87 9.53 -9.98 -11.31
N ASN A 88 10.72 -10.58 -11.39
CA ASN A 88 10.87 -11.90 -11.99
C ASN A 88 10.15 -12.97 -11.15
N THR A 89 10.31 -12.91 -9.82
CA THR A 89 9.58 -13.80 -8.91
C THR A 89 8.07 -13.52 -8.95
N LEU A 90 7.66 -12.25 -9.01
CA LEU A 90 6.25 -11.90 -9.21
C LEU A 90 5.68 -12.54 -10.48
N PHE A 91 6.33 -12.37 -11.63
CA PHE A 91 5.81 -12.89 -12.90
C PHE A 91 5.78 -14.41 -12.97
N ARG A 92 6.76 -15.09 -12.33
CA ARG A 92 6.77 -16.56 -12.21
C ARG A 92 5.68 -17.10 -11.30
N SER A 93 5.15 -16.29 -10.39
CA SER A 93 4.11 -16.69 -9.42
C SER A 93 2.68 -16.34 -9.85
N LEU A 94 2.51 -15.65 -10.98
CA LEU A 94 1.18 -15.32 -11.52
C LEU A 94 0.36 -16.60 -11.79
N PRO A 95 -0.92 -16.66 -11.39
CA PRO A 95 -1.78 -17.80 -11.69
C PRO A 95 -1.92 -18.01 -13.21
N PRO A 96 -1.76 -19.24 -13.72
CA PRO A 96 -1.86 -19.52 -15.15
C PRO A 96 -3.30 -19.39 -15.67
N ASP A 97 -4.29 -19.62 -14.81
CA ASP A 97 -5.73 -19.61 -15.06
C ASP A 97 -6.39 -18.25 -14.74
N ARG A 98 -5.60 -17.21 -14.55
CA ARG A 98 -6.12 -15.86 -14.29
C ARG A 98 -6.95 -15.34 -15.45
N GLU A 99 -8.08 -14.70 -15.14
CA GLU A 99 -8.92 -14.02 -16.14
C GLU A 99 -8.64 -12.49 -16.11
N TYR A 100 -7.36 -12.11 -16.19
CA TYR A 100 -6.91 -10.73 -16.31
C TYR A 100 -5.52 -10.65 -16.97
N PHE A 101 -5.27 -9.55 -17.68
CA PHE A 101 -3.95 -9.20 -18.19
C PHE A 101 -3.11 -8.57 -17.06
N ALA A 102 -1.81 -8.86 -17.04
CA ALA A 102 -0.91 -8.44 -15.96
C ALA A 102 0.26 -7.64 -16.52
N ALA A 103 0.66 -6.58 -15.82
CA ALA A 103 1.85 -5.80 -16.13
C ALA A 103 2.55 -5.36 -14.84
N GLY A 104 3.88 -5.34 -14.83
CA GLY A 104 4.68 -4.75 -13.76
C GLY A 104 5.00 -3.28 -14.07
N VAL A 105 4.98 -2.43 -13.05
CA VAL A 105 5.22 -0.99 -13.16
C VAL A 105 6.29 -0.59 -12.15
N PRO A 106 7.57 -0.53 -12.54
CA PRO A 106 8.65 -0.14 -11.63
C PRO A 106 8.60 1.37 -11.35
N GLY A 107 8.59 1.76 -10.08
CA GLY A 107 8.64 3.16 -9.66
C GLY A 107 8.04 3.37 -8.26
N SER A 108 8.47 4.45 -7.59
CA SER A 108 7.92 4.77 -6.27
C SER A 108 6.47 5.24 -6.37
N PHE A 109 5.60 4.63 -5.57
CA PHE A 109 4.20 5.01 -5.49
C PHE A 109 3.96 6.41 -4.90
N HIS A 110 4.95 7.02 -4.24
CA HIS A 110 4.81 8.40 -3.75
C HIS A 110 4.74 9.41 -4.90
N GLY A 111 5.18 9.03 -6.11
CA GLY A 111 5.09 9.85 -7.31
C GLY A 111 4.12 9.30 -8.35
N ARG A 112 4.08 9.98 -9.50
CA ARG A 112 3.37 9.56 -10.71
C ARG A 112 4.09 8.41 -11.39
N VAL A 113 3.38 7.32 -11.67
CA VAL A 113 3.88 6.14 -12.41
C VAL A 113 2.92 5.70 -13.52
N PHE A 114 1.76 6.35 -13.66
CA PHE A 114 0.81 6.11 -14.74
C PHE A 114 0.46 7.40 -15.53
N PRO A 115 -0.04 7.24 -16.77
CA PRO A 115 -0.70 8.31 -17.50
C PRO A 115 -1.92 8.86 -16.75
N LYS A 116 -2.39 10.05 -17.18
CA LYS A 116 -3.59 10.65 -16.61
C LYS A 116 -4.82 9.79 -16.91
N SER A 117 -5.70 9.64 -15.92
CA SER A 117 -6.99 8.95 -16.06
C SER A 117 -6.90 7.57 -16.73
N SER A 118 -5.95 6.74 -16.29
CA SER A 118 -5.76 5.38 -16.82
C SER A 118 -6.14 4.27 -15.83
N LEU A 119 -6.43 4.60 -14.56
CA LEU A 119 -6.75 3.65 -13.51
C LEU A 119 -8.19 3.81 -13.00
N HIS A 120 -8.88 2.69 -12.76
CA HIS A 120 -10.26 2.68 -12.26
C HIS A 120 -10.32 2.35 -10.77
N VAL A 121 -9.54 1.35 -10.34
CA VAL A 121 -9.45 0.96 -8.92
C VAL A 121 -7.98 0.83 -8.55
N VAL A 122 -7.59 1.55 -7.51
CA VAL A 122 -6.24 1.53 -6.95
C VAL A 122 -6.30 0.94 -5.55
N GLN A 123 -5.40 -0.01 -5.27
CA GLN A 123 -5.21 -0.58 -3.95
C GLN A 123 -3.77 -0.34 -3.48
N SER A 124 -3.60 -0.09 -2.19
CA SER A 124 -2.31 -0.09 -1.51
C SER A 124 -2.47 -0.80 -0.17
N ASN A 125 -1.93 -2.00 -0.07
CA ASN A 125 -2.07 -2.85 1.11
C ASN A 125 -0.74 -2.96 1.83
N TYR A 126 -0.66 -2.46 3.06
CA TYR A 126 0.55 -2.49 3.89
C TYR A 126 1.79 -1.90 3.20
N ALA A 127 1.61 -0.89 2.36
CA ALA A 127 2.70 -0.23 1.64
C ALA A 127 2.90 1.22 2.08
N LEU A 128 1.81 2.01 2.16
CA LEU A 128 1.84 3.46 2.40
C LEU A 128 2.42 3.92 3.76
N HIS A 129 2.70 2.98 4.67
CA HIS A 129 3.39 3.29 5.93
C HIS A 129 4.92 3.37 5.78
N TRP A 130 5.47 2.92 4.65
CA TRP A 130 6.87 3.09 4.30
C TRP A 130 7.12 4.50 3.79
N LEU A 131 7.94 5.27 4.51
CA LEU A 131 8.32 6.61 4.11
C LEU A 131 9.18 6.61 2.84
N SER A 132 9.11 7.68 2.06
CA SER A 132 9.96 7.85 0.87
C SER A 132 11.44 8.01 1.22
N LYS A 133 11.73 8.63 2.36
CA LYS A 133 13.07 8.82 2.91
C LYS A 133 13.03 9.02 4.42
N ILE A 134 14.17 8.82 5.07
CA ILE A 134 14.36 9.16 6.49
C ILE A 134 14.38 10.70 6.61
N PRO A 135 13.62 11.31 7.55
CA PRO A 135 13.74 12.74 7.83
C PRO A 135 15.16 13.11 8.27
N GLU A 136 15.75 14.12 7.61
CA GLU A 136 17.15 14.52 7.82
C GLU A 136 17.43 14.95 9.27
N SER A 137 16.43 15.56 9.92
CA SER A 137 16.48 15.97 11.32
C SER A 137 16.64 14.80 12.30
N LEU A 138 16.33 13.56 11.90
CA LEU A 138 16.53 12.37 12.75
C LEU A 138 17.99 11.90 12.81
N VAL A 139 18.79 12.27 11.81
CA VAL A 139 20.19 11.82 11.68
C VAL A 139 21.20 12.94 11.94
N ASP A 140 20.77 14.20 11.96
CA ASP A 140 21.60 15.34 12.35
C ASP A 140 21.81 15.36 13.88
N LYS A 141 23.06 15.22 14.34
CA LYS A 141 23.41 15.21 15.76
C LYS A 141 23.12 16.52 16.50
N ASN A 142 22.97 17.62 15.77
CA ASN A 142 22.67 18.93 16.34
C ASN A 142 21.16 19.23 16.36
N SER A 143 20.35 18.38 15.73
CA SER A 143 18.90 18.52 15.70
C SER A 143 18.30 18.09 17.03
N PRO A 144 17.27 18.80 17.53
CA PRO A 144 16.50 18.34 18.69
C PRO A 144 15.72 17.05 18.40
N ALA A 145 15.52 16.70 17.12
CA ALA A 145 14.94 15.43 16.69
C ALA A 145 15.98 14.32 16.47
N TRP A 146 17.25 14.51 16.83
CA TRP A 146 18.27 13.48 16.66
C TRP A 146 17.88 12.20 17.41
N ASN A 147 17.58 11.12 16.69
CA ASN A 147 17.05 9.89 17.28
C ASN A 147 18.17 8.98 17.84
N LYS A 148 18.99 9.54 18.73
CA LYS A 148 20.19 8.88 19.25
C LYS A 148 19.85 7.57 19.95
N GLY A 149 20.52 6.50 19.54
CA GLY A 149 20.41 5.18 20.19
C GLY A 149 19.09 4.47 19.90
N LYS A 150 18.28 4.98 18.98
CA LYS A 150 17.01 4.41 18.58
C LYS A 150 16.96 4.14 17.07
N ILE A 151 16.15 3.16 16.69
CA ILE A 151 15.95 2.79 15.27
C ILE A 151 14.55 3.15 14.74
N HIS A 152 13.67 3.57 15.64
CA HIS A 152 12.30 4.00 15.34
C HIS A 152 11.80 4.96 16.43
N TYR A 153 10.51 5.28 16.46
CA TYR A 153 9.92 6.26 17.39
C TYR A 153 9.23 5.65 18.63
N ALA A 154 9.48 4.38 18.96
CA ALA A 154 8.96 3.78 20.20
C ALA A 154 9.67 4.38 21.43
N GLY A 155 8.90 5.11 22.25
CA GLY A 155 9.44 5.85 23.40
C GLY A 155 10.46 6.93 23.02
N ALA A 156 10.37 7.46 21.80
CA ALA A 156 11.20 8.58 21.35
C ALA A 156 10.61 9.93 21.81
N SER A 157 11.36 11.01 21.62
CA SER A 157 10.91 12.35 21.99
C SER A 157 9.84 12.89 21.04
N ASP A 158 9.09 13.90 21.47
CA ASP A 158 8.06 14.54 20.66
C ASP A 158 8.63 15.13 19.36
N GLU A 159 9.89 15.59 19.36
CA GLU A 159 10.57 16.08 18.15
C GLU A 159 10.81 14.97 17.12
N VAL A 160 11.15 13.76 17.58
CA VAL A 160 11.26 12.58 16.71
C VAL A 160 9.90 12.22 16.13
N LEU A 161 8.86 12.16 16.97
CA LEU A 161 7.49 11.84 16.53
C LEU A 161 7.01 12.87 15.50
N LYS A 162 7.26 14.16 15.74
CA LYS A 162 6.94 15.24 14.82
C LYS A 162 7.67 15.08 13.48
N ALA A 163 8.97 14.80 13.48
CA ALA A 163 9.74 14.61 12.25
C ALA A 163 9.22 13.42 11.40
N TYR A 164 8.86 12.30 12.03
CA TYR A 164 8.21 11.19 11.34
C TYR A 164 6.82 11.58 10.80
N GLY A 165 6.01 12.26 11.61
CA GLY A 165 4.66 12.69 11.24
C GLY A 165 4.64 13.67 10.06
N GLU A 166 5.55 14.64 10.04
CA GLU A 166 5.70 15.60 8.94
C GLU A 166 6.08 14.91 7.63
N ARG A 167 7.07 13.99 7.67
CA ARG A 167 7.46 13.21 6.49
C ARG A 167 6.32 12.32 5.98
N TRP A 168 5.60 11.66 6.88
CA TRP A 168 4.45 10.83 6.52
C TRP A 168 3.34 11.67 5.88
N ALA A 169 3.03 12.86 6.42
CA ALA A 169 2.02 13.75 5.86
C ALA A 169 2.42 14.23 4.45
N GLU A 170 3.69 14.55 4.23
CA GLU A 170 4.22 14.92 2.91
C GLU A 170 4.11 13.74 1.92
N ASP A 171 4.50 12.53 2.35
CA ASP A 171 4.41 11.31 1.54
C ASP A 171 2.98 10.96 1.15
N LEU A 172 2.04 11.05 2.10
CA LEU A 172 0.62 10.82 1.86
C LEU A 172 0.07 11.85 0.88
N ASN A 173 0.42 13.13 1.04
CA ASN A 173 -0.02 14.18 0.12
C ASN A 173 0.51 13.94 -1.30
N ASN A 174 1.79 13.56 -1.44
CA ASN A 174 2.39 13.24 -2.74
C ASN A 174 1.71 12.04 -3.39
N PHE A 175 1.46 10.97 -2.62
CA PHE A 175 0.71 9.80 -3.08
C PHE A 175 -0.68 10.21 -3.58
N LEU A 176 -1.47 10.92 -2.78
CA LEU A 176 -2.84 11.32 -3.12
C LEU A 176 -2.88 12.23 -4.35
N ASN A 177 -1.95 13.19 -4.47
CA ASN A 177 -1.86 14.07 -5.64
C ASN A 177 -1.54 13.29 -6.92
N ALA A 178 -0.60 12.34 -6.85
CA ALA A 178 -0.29 11.47 -7.98
C ALA A 178 -1.50 10.61 -8.38
N ARG A 179 -2.18 10.00 -7.40
CA ARG A 179 -3.38 9.18 -7.65
C ARG A 179 -4.53 10.00 -8.23
N ALA A 180 -4.72 11.24 -7.78
CA ALA A 180 -5.78 12.12 -8.28
C ALA A 180 -5.64 12.41 -9.79
N GLU A 181 -4.41 12.45 -10.31
CA GLU A 181 -4.19 12.62 -11.76
C GLU A 181 -4.33 11.31 -12.55
N GLU A 182 -3.96 10.18 -11.96
CA GLU A 182 -3.93 8.87 -12.64
C GLU A 182 -5.31 8.18 -12.68
N ILE A 183 -6.18 8.51 -11.74
CA ILE A 183 -7.48 7.86 -11.58
C ILE A 183 -8.53 8.57 -12.44
N VAL A 184 -9.39 7.76 -13.09
CA VAL A 184 -10.51 8.28 -13.87
C VAL A 184 -11.57 8.90 -12.95
N PRO A 185 -12.38 9.86 -13.44
CA PRO A 185 -13.57 10.30 -12.72
C PRO A 185 -14.46 9.12 -12.32
N GLY A 186 -14.85 9.06 -11.05
CA GLY A 186 -15.64 7.95 -10.50
C GLY A 186 -14.83 6.69 -10.12
N GLY A 187 -13.52 6.70 -10.31
CA GLY A 187 -12.62 5.65 -9.82
C GLY A 187 -12.44 5.68 -8.29
N MET A 188 -11.74 4.68 -7.77
CA MET A 188 -11.64 4.43 -6.33
C MET A 188 -10.20 4.17 -5.88
N VAL A 189 -9.82 4.73 -4.72
CA VAL A 189 -8.59 4.41 -4.00
C VAL A 189 -8.94 3.66 -2.72
N ILE A 190 -8.29 2.52 -2.50
CA ILE A 190 -8.44 1.69 -1.30
C ILE A 190 -7.06 1.59 -0.63
N VAL A 191 -6.96 2.05 0.61
CA VAL A 191 -5.72 1.98 1.39
C VAL A 191 -5.96 1.17 2.64
N ILE A 192 -5.10 0.17 2.86
CA ILE A 192 -5.05 -0.62 4.09
C ILE A 192 -3.65 -0.48 4.65
N MET A 193 -3.51 0.03 5.87
CA MET A 193 -2.20 0.22 6.50
C MET A 193 -2.28 0.07 8.02
N PRO A 194 -1.14 -0.25 8.68
CA PRO A 194 -1.04 -0.13 10.12
C PRO A 194 -1.32 1.32 10.56
N SER A 195 -2.03 1.48 11.67
CA SER A 195 -2.28 2.78 12.30
C SER A 195 -2.14 2.66 13.81
N ILE A 196 -2.12 3.81 14.48
CA ILE A 196 -2.09 3.92 15.93
C ILE A 196 -3.53 4.16 16.40
N PRO A 197 -4.13 3.27 17.21
CA PRO A 197 -5.43 3.52 17.81
C PRO A 197 -5.43 4.79 18.65
N ASP A 198 -6.57 5.48 18.68
CA ASP A 198 -6.72 6.70 19.48
C ASP A 198 -6.44 6.42 20.97
N GLY A 199 -5.66 7.32 21.59
CA GLY A 199 -5.22 7.21 22.98
C GLY A 199 -4.14 6.14 23.27
N MET A 200 -3.66 5.39 22.28
CA MET A 200 -2.65 4.35 22.48
C MET A 200 -1.25 4.83 22.06
N PRO A 201 -0.21 4.71 22.90
CA PRO A 201 1.14 5.07 22.49
C PRO A 201 1.71 4.01 21.53
N TYR A 202 2.53 4.46 20.58
CA TYR A 202 3.16 3.54 19.61
C TYR A 202 3.98 2.43 20.27
N SER A 203 4.61 2.70 21.41
CA SER A 203 5.40 1.74 22.17
C SER A 203 4.61 0.52 22.66
N GLU A 204 3.29 0.63 22.77
CA GLU A 204 2.41 -0.47 23.18
C GLU A 204 1.90 -1.30 22.01
N LEU A 205 2.13 -0.86 20.77
CA LEU A 205 1.77 -1.62 19.58
C LEU A 205 2.77 -2.75 19.33
N ALA A 206 2.29 -3.83 18.70
CA ALA A 206 3.15 -4.95 18.29
C ALA A 206 4.37 -4.50 17.48
N ASN A 207 4.20 -3.51 16.59
CA ASN A 207 5.33 -2.94 15.84
C ASN A 207 6.29 -2.14 16.73
N GLY A 208 5.77 -1.38 17.70
CA GLY A 208 6.60 -0.66 18.67
C GLY A 208 7.43 -1.59 19.55
N LEU A 209 6.83 -2.67 20.05
CA LEU A 209 7.52 -3.72 20.80
C LEU A 209 8.58 -4.43 19.95
N LEU A 210 8.25 -4.73 18.68
CA LEU A 210 9.18 -5.34 17.73
C LEU A 210 10.42 -4.45 17.51
N TYR A 211 10.21 -3.18 17.17
CA TYR A 211 11.31 -2.24 16.95
C TYR A 211 12.14 -2.01 18.22
N SER A 212 11.52 -1.96 19.39
CA SER A 212 12.24 -1.87 20.67
C SER A 212 13.12 -3.10 20.94
N SER A 213 12.67 -4.29 20.52
CA SER A 213 13.45 -5.54 20.66
C SER A 213 14.61 -5.61 19.66
N PHE A 214 14.43 -5.09 18.45
CA PHE A 214 15.52 -4.93 17.48
C PHE A 214 16.54 -3.89 17.93
N GLU A 215 16.07 -2.76 18.49
CA GLU A 215 16.91 -1.71 19.07
C GLU A 215 17.86 -2.27 20.13
N SER A 216 17.33 -3.02 21.10
CA SER A 216 18.17 -3.62 22.15
C SER A 216 19.22 -4.58 21.60
N THR A 217 18.83 -5.41 20.63
CA THR A 217 19.74 -6.36 19.96
C THR A 217 20.87 -5.61 19.24
N LEU A 218 20.54 -4.56 18.47
CA LEU A 218 21.52 -3.78 17.72
C LEU A 218 22.46 -2.99 18.66
N LEU A 219 21.94 -2.45 19.76
CA LEU A 219 22.75 -1.79 20.77
C LEU A 219 23.74 -2.77 21.41
N ASP A 220 23.32 -3.99 21.73
CA ASP A 220 24.21 -5.00 22.31
C ASP A 220 25.27 -5.49 21.31
N MET A 221 24.91 -5.62 20.03
CA MET A 221 25.90 -5.89 18.98
C MET A 221 26.92 -4.75 18.86
N SER A 222 26.48 -3.49 18.91
CA SER A 222 27.37 -2.33 18.80
C SER A 222 28.41 -2.27 19.93
N LYS A 223 28.03 -2.66 21.16
CA LYS A 223 28.94 -2.71 22.31
C LYS A 223 30.03 -3.77 22.15
N ARG A 224 29.73 -4.90 21.50
CA ARG A 224 30.68 -6.01 21.30
C ARG A 224 31.69 -5.76 20.19
N VAL A 225 31.36 -4.91 19.22
CA VAL A 225 32.26 -4.53 18.11
C VAL A 225 33.23 -3.41 18.51
N CYS A 226 32.88 -2.62 19.53
CA CYS A 226 33.70 -1.53 20.04
C CYS A 226 34.66 -1.95 21.19
N GLN A 227 34.76 -3.26 21.48
CA GLN A 227 35.76 -3.86 22.38
C GLN A 227 36.86 -4.51 21.56
#